data_AF-A0AAP2MN51-F1
#
_entry.id   AF-A0AAP2MN51-F1
#
_cell.length_a   1.000
_cell.length_b   1.000
_cell.length_c   1.000
_cell.angle_alpha   90.00
_cell.angle_beta   90.00
_cell.angle_gamma   90.00
#
_symmetry.space_group_name_H-M   'P 1'
#
loop_
_entity.id
_entity.type
_entity.pdbx_description
1 polymer ?
#
loop_
_entity_poly.entity_id
_entity_poly.type
_entity_poly.pdbx_seq_one_letter_code
_entity_poly.pdbx_strand_id
1 'polypeptide(L)'
;MDLAPHLDKKFGGLWSRAGTLQSLADLDTDTLSGWARAAGLTVVDVVERNVGMFRPVPAIVLTVEGGTAYFPKVSTTRCPTWLANKAACERIATAWEKVEWFEPLWVARGDRNRLLADIEHRSKEQAIAMFDYHTSTIYTLAFQAVCIAQLIPNSRSLAPFAPIAREAYLAFYAGHRASSIAALIPVMEGALQRISEESSNLHVPAQIDRIIDRACALAGRIHYDGNWVPSDYQTKEYLYAQDERVFVFETYRQWLKGTFFRQTGEYDGVTWLNRHLFAHGASTQWTNSGNFCRLVVALATLGVIESWHDETNSVPMLLPKMNDDSTLLWHQAQNQAKGQMMLKLLERKNYHKHGQIVPPMPTDDGVTLRKAHLAQQCVNDLVRPLRNAGWSVEVAEPDARALYMTVEAKCADETLRVALLYSCATDNKLYRELAQSANAILYLGAPYNQSAYAYGINVHVGPVTAWQPPRASAGQVKRPLAGLEDRFRSFLAWTRSVITGFRRVSR
;
A
#
# COMPACT_ATOMS: atom_id res chain seq x y z
N MET A 1 12.71 32.74 8.96
CA MET A 1 13.07 34.07 9.48
C MET A 1 12.24 35.03 8.65
N ASP A 2 11.28 35.72 9.26
CA ASP A 2 10.33 36.52 8.49
C ASP A 2 11.04 37.69 7.82
N LEU A 3 10.89 37.78 6.50
CA LEU A 3 11.46 38.85 5.70
C LEU A 3 10.90 40.19 6.21
N ALA A 4 11.76 41.20 6.41
CA ALA A 4 11.29 42.49 6.89
C ALA A 4 10.22 43.07 5.93
N PRO A 5 9.07 43.60 6.41
CA PRO A 5 7.94 43.97 5.55
C PRO A 5 8.27 44.99 4.44
N HIS A 6 9.30 45.80 4.64
CA HIS A 6 9.77 46.75 3.64
C HIS A 6 10.52 46.06 2.48
N LEU A 7 11.20 44.93 2.73
CA LEU A 7 11.87 44.13 1.69
C LEU A 7 10.85 43.43 0.81
N ASP A 8 9.78 42.88 1.39
CA ASP A 8 8.71 42.21 0.64
C ASP A 8 8.09 43.15 -0.41
N LYS A 9 7.75 44.38 -0.01
CA LYS A 9 7.24 45.41 -0.93
C LYS A 9 8.24 45.77 -2.03
N LYS A 10 9.53 45.89 -1.69
CA LYS A 10 10.58 46.23 -2.66
C LYS A 10 10.78 45.10 -3.67
N PHE A 11 10.85 43.86 -3.22
CA PHE A 11 10.95 42.70 -4.10
C PHE A 11 9.70 42.54 -4.98
N GLY A 12 8.50 42.75 -4.42
CA GLY A 12 7.26 42.80 -5.19
C GLY A 12 7.27 43.89 -6.27
N GLY A 13 7.82 45.07 -5.97
CA GLY A 13 8.01 46.15 -6.94
C GLY A 13 8.98 45.79 -8.07
N LEU A 14 10.11 45.15 -7.74
CA LEU A 14 11.06 44.64 -8.73
C LEU A 14 10.42 43.57 -9.62
N TRP A 15 9.61 42.67 -9.05
CA TRP A 15 8.89 41.65 -9.79
C TRP A 15 7.83 42.24 -10.72
N SER A 16 7.06 43.22 -10.24
CA SER A 16 6.10 43.94 -11.07
C SER A 16 6.79 44.60 -12.27
N ARG A 17 8.01 45.11 -12.09
CA ARG A 17 8.81 45.66 -13.18
C ARG A 17 9.29 44.56 -14.14
N ALA A 18 9.78 43.42 -13.63
CA ALA A 18 10.16 42.28 -14.46
C ALA A 18 8.98 41.75 -15.30
N GLY A 19 7.75 41.80 -14.77
CA GLY A 19 6.52 41.44 -15.50
C GLY A 19 6.19 42.33 -16.70
N THR A 20 6.86 43.49 -16.85
CA THR A 20 6.70 44.37 -18.02
C THR A 20 7.62 44.00 -19.20
N LEU A 21 8.57 43.09 -18.99
CA LEU A 21 9.43 42.56 -20.05
C LEU A 21 8.63 41.71 -21.04
N GLN A 22 9.09 41.63 -22.28
CA GLN A 22 8.46 40.76 -23.29
C GLN A 22 8.54 39.29 -22.88
N SER A 23 9.68 38.90 -22.30
CA SER A 23 9.90 37.59 -21.71
C SER A 23 10.61 37.71 -20.35
N LEU A 24 10.22 36.86 -19.39
CA LEU A 24 10.97 36.70 -18.14
C LEU A 24 12.39 36.15 -18.37
N ALA A 25 12.64 35.53 -19.53
CA ALA A 25 13.97 35.06 -19.89
C ALA A 25 14.94 36.22 -20.20
N ASP A 26 14.40 37.40 -20.54
CA ASP A 26 15.17 38.61 -20.85
C ASP A 26 15.67 39.32 -19.59
N LEU A 27 15.22 38.89 -18.40
CA LEU A 27 15.74 39.41 -17.14
C LEU A 27 17.17 38.89 -16.93
N ASP A 28 18.14 39.80 -16.85
CA ASP A 28 19.55 39.53 -16.58
C ASP A 28 19.99 40.11 -15.21
N THR A 29 21.17 39.67 -14.76
CA THR A 29 21.72 40.03 -13.44
C THR A 29 22.06 41.51 -13.32
N ASP A 30 22.55 42.15 -14.38
CA ASP A 30 22.96 43.56 -14.37
C ASP A 30 21.74 44.47 -14.29
N THR A 31 20.71 44.16 -15.10
CA THR A 31 19.42 44.82 -15.09
C THR A 31 18.77 44.76 -13.72
N LEU A 32 18.67 43.57 -13.11
CA LEU A 32 18.06 43.41 -11.79
C LEU A 32 18.88 44.10 -10.69
N SER A 33 20.21 43.97 -10.72
CA SER A 33 21.11 44.66 -9.78
C SER A 33 20.94 46.18 -9.86
N GLY A 34 20.86 46.73 -11.08
CA GLY A 34 20.62 48.15 -11.30
C GLY A 34 19.29 48.62 -10.72
N TRP A 35 18.21 47.86 -10.94
CA TRP A 35 16.89 48.18 -10.38
C TRP A 35 16.87 48.11 -8.85
N ALA A 36 17.51 47.10 -8.27
CA ALA A 36 17.60 46.93 -6.82
C ALA A 36 18.34 48.10 -6.14
N ARG A 37 19.49 48.52 -6.69
CA ARG A 37 20.24 49.68 -6.19
C ARG A 37 19.43 50.98 -6.31
N ALA A 38 18.74 51.18 -7.44
CA ALA A 38 17.86 52.33 -7.64
C ALA A 38 16.67 52.34 -6.66
N ALA A 39 16.19 51.18 -6.23
CA ALA A 39 15.17 51.03 -5.19
C ALA A 39 15.72 51.19 -3.76
N GLY A 40 17.00 51.58 -3.62
CA GLY A 40 17.67 51.78 -2.34
C GLY A 40 17.88 50.47 -1.56
N LEU A 41 18.20 49.37 -2.26
CA LEU A 41 18.64 48.12 -1.64
C LEU A 41 20.17 48.03 -1.68
N THR A 42 20.78 47.61 -0.57
CA THR A 42 22.20 47.25 -0.52
C THR A 42 22.39 45.85 -1.10
N VAL A 43 22.79 45.79 -2.37
CA VAL A 43 23.00 44.53 -3.09
C VAL A 43 24.32 43.88 -2.66
N VAL A 44 24.24 42.66 -2.12
CA VAL A 44 25.39 41.85 -1.68
C VAL A 44 25.85 40.93 -2.81
N ASP A 45 24.92 40.25 -3.47
CA ASP A 45 25.21 39.32 -4.57
C ASP A 45 24.01 39.21 -5.53
N VAL A 46 24.29 38.98 -6.81
CA VAL A 46 23.28 38.72 -7.85
C VAL A 46 23.80 37.65 -8.79
N VAL A 47 23.15 36.48 -8.77
CA VAL A 47 23.60 35.31 -9.55
C VAL A 47 22.42 34.61 -10.19
N GLU A 48 22.59 34.15 -11.43
CA GLU A 48 21.63 33.26 -12.08
C GLU A 48 21.91 31.81 -11.67
N ARG A 49 20.88 31.13 -11.13
CA ARG A 49 20.96 29.70 -10.79
C ARG A 49 19.58 29.04 -10.79
N ASN A 50 19.59 27.72 -10.80
CA ASN A 50 18.38 26.93 -10.63
C ASN A 50 17.97 26.89 -9.15
N VAL A 51 16.71 27.23 -8.83
CA VAL A 51 16.15 27.26 -7.47
C VAL A 51 14.93 26.34 -7.37
N GLY A 52 14.72 25.73 -6.21
CA GLY A 52 13.65 24.75 -5.98
C GLY A 52 14.20 23.38 -5.58
N MET A 53 13.58 22.73 -4.60
CA MET A 53 14.13 21.49 -4.02
C MET A 53 14.04 20.26 -4.94
N PHE A 54 12.91 20.06 -5.63
CA PHE A 54 12.66 18.83 -6.42
C PHE A 54 12.83 19.06 -7.92
N ARG A 55 12.02 19.96 -8.48
CA ARG A 55 12.08 20.35 -9.90
C ARG A 55 12.48 21.81 -9.98
N PRO A 56 13.78 22.11 -9.99
CA PRO A 56 14.24 23.48 -9.90
C PRO A 56 13.97 24.24 -11.21
N VAL A 57 13.85 25.56 -11.09
CA VAL A 57 13.62 26.48 -12.21
C VAL A 57 14.72 27.53 -12.29
N PRO A 58 15.08 28.01 -13.49
CA PRO A 58 16.06 29.07 -13.63
C PRO A 58 15.51 30.37 -13.02
N ALA A 59 16.31 31.00 -12.17
CA ALA A 59 15.98 32.25 -11.51
C ALA A 59 17.24 33.11 -11.34
N ILE A 60 17.04 34.42 -11.24
CA ILE A 60 18.06 35.30 -10.68
C ILE A 60 17.86 35.39 -9.17
N VAL A 61 18.92 35.08 -8.44
CA VAL A 61 18.97 35.15 -6.99
C VAL A 61 19.61 36.47 -6.61
N LEU A 62 18.78 37.35 -6.04
CA LEU A 62 19.19 38.65 -5.52
C LEU A 62 19.36 38.52 -4.00
N THR A 63 20.59 38.69 -3.52
CA THR A 63 20.90 38.76 -2.10
C THR A 63 21.17 40.21 -1.72
N VAL A 64 20.45 40.70 -0.73
CA VAL A 64 20.59 42.04 -0.17
C VAL A 64 20.83 41.95 1.33
N GLU A 65 21.25 43.04 1.96
CA GLU A 65 21.28 43.11 3.42
C GLU A 65 19.87 42.86 3.98
N GLY A 66 19.72 41.78 4.75
CA GLY A 66 18.47 41.40 5.41
C GLY A 66 17.61 40.33 4.69
N GLY A 67 17.99 39.86 3.49
CA GLY A 67 17.28 38.74 2.88
C GLY A 67 17.67 38.39 1.44
N THR A 68 17.12 37.28 0.96
CA THR A 68 17.33 36.77 -0.40
C THR A 68 15.98 36.63 -1.12
N ALA A 69 15.97 37.02 -2.40
CA ALA A 69 14.82 36.93 -3.29
C ALA A 69 15.18 36.16 -4.57
N TYR A 70 14.26 35.27 -4.98
CA TYR A 70 14.35 34.51 -6.21
C TYR A 70 13.41 35.12 -7.24
N PHE A 71 13.95 35.47 -8.41
CA PHE A 71 13.22 36.03 -9.55
C PHE A 71 13.21 35.00 -10.69
N PRO A 72 12.18 34.14 -10.80
CA PRO A 72 12.15 33.09 -11.80
C PRO A 72 12.09 33.65 -13.23
N LYS A 73 12.80 32.99 -14.14
CA LYS A 73 12.89 33.37 -15.55
C LYS A 73 11.88 32.62 -16.44
N VAL A 74 10.95 31.90 -15.84
CA VAL A 74 9.97 31.04 -16.54
C VAL A 74 8.56 31.36 -16.10
N SER A 75 7.61 31.38 -17.04
CA SER A 75 6.20 31.58 -16.71
C SER A 75 5.62 30.43 -15.87
N THR A 76 4.77 30.77 -14.89
CA THR A 76 4.02 29.79 -14.08
C THR A 76 2.97 29.00 -14.87
N THR A 77 2.57 29.47 -16.06
CA THR A 77 1.48 28.87 -16.85
C THR A 77 1.90 28.47 -18.26
N ARG A 78 2.94 29.10 -18.82
CA ARG A 78 3.36 28.89 -20.21
C ARG A 78 4.70 28.17 -20.37
N CYS A 79 5.37 27.82 -19.26
CA CYS A 79 6.64 27.08 -19.33
C CYS A 79 6.41 25.66 -19.88
N PRO A 80 7.05 25.27 -21.01
CA PRO A 80 6.86 23.93 -21.59
C PRO A 80 7.23 22.80 -20.63
N THR A 81 8.31 22.95 -19.85
CA THR A 81 8.72 21.96 -18.85
C THR A 81 7.68 21.81 -17.76
N TRP A 82 7.11 22.92 -17.25
CA TRP A 82 6.05 22.89 -16.26
C TRP A 82 4.78 22.23 -16.80
N LEU A 83 4.39 22.53 -18.05
CA LEU A 83 3.23 21.90 -18.70
C LEU A 83 3.42 20.38 -18.85
N ALA A 84 4.61 19.94 -19.28
CA ALA A 84 4.93 18.51 -19.39
C ALA A 84 4.91 17.83 -18.01
N ASN A 85 5.46 18.49 -17.00
CA ASN A 85 5.45 18.03 -15.61
C ASN A 85 4.02 17.90 -15.06
N LYS A 86 3.17 18.90 -15.32
CA LYS A 86 1.76 18.90 -14.92
C LYS A 86 1.00 17.75 -15.58
N ALA A 87 1.14 17.57 -16.90
CA ALA A 87 0.50 16.47 -17.62
C ALA A 87 0.96 15.09 -17.11
N ALA A 88 2.23 14.95 -16.69
CA ALA A 88 2.73 13.73 -16.08
C ALA A 88 2.10 13.49 -14.68
N CYS A 89 2.03 14.53 -13.83
CA CYS A 89 1.39 14.45 -12.52
C CYS A 89 -0.10 14.12 -12.63
N GLU A 90 -0.83 14.75 -13.55
CA GLU A 90 -2.26 14.49 -13.80
C GLU A 90 -2.49 13.04 -14.23
N ARG A 91 -1.66 12.50 -15.13
CA ARG A 91 -1.74 11.09 -15.54
C ARG A 91 -1.57 10.13 -14.35
N ILE A 92 -0.60 10.42 -13.48
CA ILE A 92 -0.34 9.61 -12.27
C ILE A 92 -1.52 9.73 -11.30
N ALA A 93 -2.05 10.94 -11.08
CA ALA A 93 -3.20 11.15 -10.22
C ALA A 93 -4.45 10.41 -10.72
N THR A 94 -4.72 10.43 -12.02
CA THR A 94 -5.81 9.63 -12.63
C THR A 94 -5.63 8.13 -12.40
N ALA A 95 -4.38 7.64 -12.47
CA ALA A 95 -4.09 6.24 -12.18
C ALA A 95 -4.37 5.89 -10.71
N TRP A 96 -4.03 6.78 -9.76
CA TRP A 96 -4.36 6.60 -8.34
C TRP A 96 -5.85 6.68 -8.04
N GLU A 97 -6.54 7.65 -8.62
CA GLU A 97 -7.99 7.80 -8.50
C GLU A 97 -8.72 6.54 -8.97
N LYS A 98 -8.27 5.94 -10.08
CA LYS A 98 -8.84 4.69 -10.61
C LYS A 98 -8.77 3.53 -9.62
N VAL A 99 -7.71 3.45 -8.80
CA VAL A 99 -7.56 2.40 -7.77
C VAL A 99 -8.03 2.87 -6.38
N GLU A 100 -8.74 4.00 -6.33
CA GLU A 100 -9.29 4.60 -5.12
C GLU A 100 -8.20 4.86 -4.07
N TRP A 101 -7.10 5.45 -4.52
CA TRP A 101 -5.91 5.70 -3.72
C TRP A 101 -5.28 7.07 -4.02
N PHE A 102 -4.16 7.36 -3.37
CA PHE A 102 -3.39 8.61 -3.51
C PHE A 102 -1.89 8.30 -3.66
N GLU A 103 -1.05 9.30 -4.02
CA GLU A 103 0.40 9.10 -4.13
C GLU A 103 0.99 8.74 -2.76
N PRO A 104 1.59 7.55 -2.59
CA PRO A 104 2.02 7.10 -1.27
C PRO A 104 3.40 7.63 -0.87
N LEU A 105 3.55 8.03 0.39
CA LEU A 105 4.82 8.57 0.94
C LEU A 105 5.95 7.52 1.03
N TRP A 106 5.62 6.31 1.49
CA TRP A 106 6.61 5.33 1.93
C TRP A 106 6.78 4.15 0.97
N VAL A 107 6.66 4.41 -0.33
CA VAL A 107 6.84 3.40 -1.38
C VAL A 107 8.03 3.77 -2.25
N ALA A 108 8.96 2.84 -2.41
CA ALA A 108 10.12 3.06 -3.26
C ALA A 108 9.69 3.37 -4.70
N ARG A 109 10.36 4.32 -5.34
CA ARG A 109 10.05 4.77 -6.72
C ARG A 109 9.96 3.60 -7.71
N GLY A 110 10.82 2.60 -7.57
CA GLY A 110 10.82 1.40 -8.41
C GLY A 110 9.51 0.60 -8.30
N ASP A 111 9.07 0.31 -7.08
CA ASP A 111 7.84 -0.45 -6.84
C ASP A 111 6.60 0.36 -7.20
N ARG A 112 6.61 1.66 -6.90
CA ARG A 112 5.58 2.60 -7.35
C ARG A 112 5.42 2.58 -8.87
N ASN A 113 6.52 2.71 -9.61
CA ASN A 113 6.48 2.75 -11.08
C ASN A 113 5.99 1.42 -11.67
N ARG A 114 6.38 0.27 -11.08
CA ARG A 114 5.87 -1.06 -11.48
C ARG A 114 4.37 -1.16 -11.27
N LEU A 115 3.89 -0.74 -10.09
CA LEU A 115 2.46 -0.72 -9.77
C LEU A 115 1.69 0.15 -10.78
N LEU A 116 2.13 1.40 -11.00
CA LEU A 116 1.49 2.33 -11.93
C LEU A 116 1.40 1.75 -13.35
N ALA A 117 2.49 1.16 -13.85
CA ALA A 117 2.51 0.53 -15.17
C ALA A 117 1.52 -0.65 -15.29
N ASP A 118 1.36 -1.44 -14.22
CA ASP A 118 0.44 -2.58 -14.21
C ASP A 118 -1.03 -2.15 -14.16
N ILE A 119 -1.34 -0.97 -13.64
CA ILE A 119 -2.72 -0.49 -13.51
C ILE A 119 -3.16 0.42 -14.66
N GLU A 120 -2.27 1.19 -15.30
CA GLU A 120 -2.61 2.33 -16.19
C GLU A 120 -3.64 1.97 -17.28
N HIS A 121 -3.47 0.83 -17.96
CA HIS A 121 -4.31 0.43 -19.09
C HIS A 121 -5.36 -0.65 -18.77
N ARG A 122 -5.63 -0.91 -17.49
CA ARG A 122 -6.63 -1.89 -17.04
C ARG A 122 -7.97 -1.24 -16.66
N SER A 123 -9.04 -2.04 -16.67
CA SER A 123 -10.34 -1.65 -16.08
C SER A 123 -10.19 -1.37 -14.58
N LYS A 124 -11.16 -0.67 -13.99
CA LYS A 124 -11.15 -0.29 -12.56
C LYS A 124 -10.97 -1.51 -11.65
N GLU A 125 -11.73 -2.57 -11.89
CA GLU A 125 -11.73 -3.81 -11.09
C GLU A 125 -10.39 -4.54 -11.21
N GLN A 126 -9.87 -4.68 -12.43
CA GLN A 126 -8.58 -5.32 -12.67
C GLN A 126 -7.42 -4.48 -12.11
N ALA A 127 -7.50 -3.17 -12.21
CA ALA A 127 -6.52 -2.25 -11.63
C ALA A 127 -6.49 -2.36 -10.10
N ILE A 128 -7.66 -2.44 -9.44
CA ILE A 128 -7.76 -2.65 -7.99
C ILE A 128 -7.17 -4.01 -7.60
N ALA A 129 -7.44 -5.08 -8.35
CA ALA A 129 -6.85 -6.39 -8.08
C ALA A 129 -5.31 -6.37 -8.19
N MET A 130 -4.77 -5.67 -9.18
CA MET A 130 -3.31 -5.49 -9.32
C MET A 130 -2.74 -4.60 -8.20
N PHE A 131 -3.45 -3.54 -7.81
CA PHE A 131 -3.08 -2.71 -6.67
C PHE A 131 -3.01 -3.54 -5.38
N ASP A 132 -4.03 -4.35 -5.09
CA ASP A 132 -4.07 -5.22 -3.92
C ASP A 132 -2.93 -6.25 -3.95
N TYR A 133 -2.62 -6.80 -5.13
CA TYR A 133 -1.47 -7.69 -5.33
C TYR A 133 -0.15 -7.01 -4.97
N HIS A 134 0.15 -5.84 -5.55
CA HIS A 134 1.40 -5.11 -5.27
C HIS A 134 1.49 -4.68 -3.81
N THR A 135 0.43 -4.06 -3.30
CA THR A 135 0.39 -3.55 -1.93
C THR A 135 0.47 -4.63 -0.86
N SER A 136 0.10 -5.88 -1.16
CA SER A 136 0.30 -7.01 -0.24
C SER A 136 1.76 -7.25 0.15
N THR A 137 2.70 -6.84 -0.72
CA THR A 137 4.15 -6.96 -0.50
C THR A 137 4.82 -5.65 -0.07
N ILE A 138 4.17 -4.52 -0.31
CA ILE A 138 4.64 -3.19 0.09
C ILE A 138 4.16 -2.89 1.53
N TYR A 139 2.85 -2.95 1.78
CA TYR A 139 2.22 -2.66 3.06
C TYR A 139 2.14 -3.93 3.92
N THR A 140 3.31 -4.52 4.19
CA THR A 140 3.43 -5.75 4.98
C THR A 140 2.94 -5.59 6.42
N LEU A 141 2.81 -6.71 7.13
CA LEU A 141 2.49 -6.74 8.57
C LEU A 141 3.46 -5.87 9.39
N ALA A 142 4.76 -5.92 9.08
CA ALA A 142 5.79 -5.12 9.75
C ALA A 142 5.65 -3.63 9.42
N PHE A 143 5.40 -3.28 8.15
CA PHE A 143 5.15 -1.91 7.74
C PHE A 143 3.97 -1.30 8.51
N GLN A 144 2.85 -2.02 8.58
CA GLN A 144 1.65 -1.58 9.30
C GLN A 144 1.92 -1.41 10.81
N ALA A 145 2.75 -2.28 11.41
CA ALA A 145 3.15 -2.14 12.80
C ALA A 145 3.97 -0.86 13.04
N VAL A 146 4.84 -0.46 12.10
CA VAL A 146 5.55 0.83 12.17
C VAL A 146 4.57 1.99 12.10
N CYS A 147 3.63 1.99 11.15
CA CYS A 147 2.60 3.03 11.06
C CYS A 147 1.83 3.18 12.37
N ILE A 148 1.38 2.07 12.96
CA ILE A 148 0.50 2.08 14.13
C ILE A 148 1.24 2.37 15.44
N ALA A 149 2.44 1.80 15.62
CA ALA A 149 3.16 1.91 16.88
C ALA A 149 4.14 3.09 16.92
N GLN A 150 4.53 3.66 15.76
CA GLN A 150 5.50 4.76 15.71
C GLN A 150 4.95 6.04 15.10
N LEU A 151 4.16 5.97 14.02
CA LEU A 151 3.71 7.17 13.31
C LEU A 151 2.43 7.75 13.93
N ILE A 152 1.41 6.92 14.11
CA ILE A 152 0.12 7.34 14.71
C ILE A 152 0.30 8.00 16.09
N PRO A 153 1.13 7.48 17.03
CA PRO A 153 1.31 8.10 18.34
C PRO A 153 2.02 9.46 18.31
N ASN A 154 2.76 9.78 17.25
CA ASN A 154 3.47 11.05 17.11
C ASN A 154 2.60 12.16 16.49
N SER A 155 1.41 11.82 16.02
CA SER A 155 0.41 12.79 15.57
C SER A 155 -0.45 13.21 16.76
N ARG A 156 -0.58 14.52 17.00
CA ARG A 156 -1.36 15.07 18.12
C ARG A 156 -2.81 14.61 18.04
N SER A 157 -3.41 14.68 16.85
CA SER A 157 -4.82 14.32 16.64
C SER A 157 -5.07 12.82 16.63
N LEU A 158 -4.09 12.01 16.21
CA LEU A 158 -4.23 10.55 16.12
C LEU A 158 -3.76 9.81 17.37
N ALA A 159 -2.88 10.39 18.19
CA ALA A 159 -2.33 9.75 19.39
C ALA A 159 -3.41 9.18 20.34
N PRO A 160 -4.54 9.88 20.61
CA PRO A 160 -5.62 9.32 21.42
C PRO A 160 -6.26 8.05 20.84
N PHE A 161 -6.17 7.87 19.52
CA PHE A 161 -6.71 6.71 18.80
C PHE A 161 -5.67 5.59 18.60
N ALA A 162 -4.41 5.78 19.01
CA ALA A 162 -3.37 4.76 18.88
C ALA A 162 -3.75 3.41 19.55
N PRO A 163 -4.37 3.37 20.75
CA PRO A 163 -4.82 2.11 21.33
C PRO A 163 -5.87 1.39 20.46
N ILE A 164 -6.82 2.13 19.87
CA ILE A 164 -7.83 1.58 18.95
C ILE A 164 -7.17 1.04 17.69
N ALA A 165 -6.18 1.75 17.13
CA ALA A 165 -5.45 1.27 15.97
C ALA A 165 -4.65 -0.01 16.26
N ARG A 166 -4.03 -0.11 17.44
CA ARG A 166 -3.35 -1.33 17.90
C ARG A 166 -4.33 -2.48 18.05
N GLU A 167 -5.48 -2.26 18.68
CA GLU A 167 -6.50 -3.29 18.85
C GLU A 167 -7.06 -3.75 17.50
N ALA A 168 -7.42 -2.82 16.61
CA ALA A 168 -7.88 -3.13 15.26
C ALA A 168 -6.86 -3.98 14.49
N TYR A 169 -5.58 -3.67 14.62
CA TYR A 169 -4.51 -4.47 14.01
C TYR A 169 -4.43 -5.89 14.56
N LEU A 170 -4.47 -6.05 15.88
CA LEU A 170 -4.47 -7.38 16.49
C LEU A 170 -5.74 -8.17 16.16
N ALA A 171 -6.91 -7.52 16.18
CA ALA A 171 -8.19 -8.10 15.81
C ALA A 171 -8.20 -8.56 14.35
N PHE A 172 -7.57 -7.80 13.44
CA PHE A 172 -7.50 -8.14 12.02
C PHE A 172 -6.77 -9.47 11.82
N TYR A 173 -5.63 -9.63 12.50
CA TYR A 173 -4.84 -10.85 12.46
C TYR A 173 -5.37 -11.98 13.34
N ALA A 174 -6.26 -11.67 14.29
CA ALA A 174 -7.10 -12.65 14.97
C ALA A 174 -8.32 -13.10 14.13
N GLY A 175 -8.48 -12.61 12.90
CA GLY A 175 -9.55 -13.01 11.98
C GLY A 175 -10.84 -12.17 12.09
N HIS A 176 -10.87 -11.12 12.92
CA HIS A 176 -11.99 -10.20 13.05
C HIS A 176 -11.85 -9.00 12.09
N ARG A 177 -11.70 -9.27 10.79
CA ARG A 177 -11.36 -8.23 9.80
C ARG A 177 -12.40 -7.13 9.70
N ALA A 178 -13.70 -7.48 9.71
CA ALA A 178 -14.78 -6.50 9.62
C ALA A 178 -14.76 -5.53 10.80
N SER A 179 -14.67 -6.06 12.03
CA SER A 179 -14.57 -5.24 13.25
C SER A 179 -13.35 -4.33 13.23
N SER A 180 -12.22 -4.84 12.72
CA SER A 180 -10.98 -4.09 12.61
C SER A 180 -11.08 -2.91 11.64
N ILE A 181 -11.64 -3.14 10.45
CA ILE A 181 -11.86 -2.08 9.45
C ILE A 181 -12.89 -1.08 9.97
N ALA A 182 -13.99 -1.55 10.54
CA ALA A 182 -15.05 -0.72 11.11
C ALA A 182 -14.53 0.20 12.24
N ALA A 183 -13.60 -0.28 13.06
CA ALA A 183 -13.00 0.52 14.13
C ALA A 183 -12.15 1.69 13.59
N LEU A 184 -11.52 1.54 12.43
CA LEU A 184 -10.63 2.55 11.85
C LEU A 184 -11.35 3.61 11.00
N ILE A 185 -12.51 3.30 10.41
CA ILE A 185 -13.24 4.25 9.55
C ILE A 185 -13.58 5.55 10.31
N PRO A 186 -14.17 5.53 11.53
CA PRO A 186 -14.50 6.75 12.27
C PRO A 186 -13.27 7.53 12.75
N VAL A 187 -12.11 6.86 12.92
CA VAL A 187 -10.87 7.51 13.39
C VAL A 187 -10.42 8.59 12.41
N MET A 188 -10.61 8.38 11.11
CA MET A 188 -10.27 9.38 10.08
C MET A 188 -11.06 10.69 10.27
N GLU A 189 -12.37 10.59 10.49
CA GLU A 189 -13.24 11.75 10.74
C GLU A 189 -12.89 12.42 12.08
N GLY A 190 -12.72 11.62 13.14
CA GLY A 190 -12.34 12.13 14.46
C GLY A 190 -10.99 12.84 14.46
N ALA A 191 -10.02 12.37 13.68
CA ALA A 191 -8.73 13.03 13.51
C ALA A 191 -8.85 14.35 12.76
N LEU A 192 -9.59 14.41 11.65
CA LEU A 192 -9.81 15.65 10.90
C LEU A 192 -10.48 16.74 11.75
N GLN A 193 -11.47 16.36 12.57
CA GLN A 193 -12.13 17.28 13.50
C GLN A 193 -11.15 17.83 14.55
N ARG A 194 -10.26 16.98 15.08
CA ARG A 194 -9.21 17.37 16.05
C ARG A 194 -8.15 18.30 15.46
N ILE A 195 -7.76 18.08 14.21
CA ILE A 195 -6.86 19.00 13.50
C ILE A 195 -7.56 20.36 13.30
N SER A 196 -8.87 20.32 13.05
CA SER A 196 -9.70 21.51 12.77
C SER A 196 -10.33 22.14 14.01
N GLU A 197 -9.84 21.89 15.24
CA GLU A 197 -10.45 22.36 16.50
C GLU A 197 -10.69 23.89 16.53
N GLU A 198 -9.84 24.68 15.87
CA GLU A 198 -10.01 26.13 15.71
C GLU A 198 -11.15 26.54 14.74
N SER A 199 -11.75 25.57 14.05
CA SER A 199 -12.67 25.74 12.91
C SER A 199 -13.89 24.82 13.00
N SER A 200 -14.36 24.56 14.23
CA SER A 200 -15.38 23.55 14.57
C SER A 200 -16.71 23.63 13.79
N ASN A 201 -16.98 24.74 13.09
CA ASN A 201 -18.21 24.96 12.32
C ASN A 201 -18.08 24.66 10.82
N LEU A 202 -16.89 24.32 10.32
CA LEU A 202 -16.70 23.99 8.90
C LEU A 202 -17.25 22.59 8.58
N HIS A 203 -17.88 22.44 7.42
CA HIS A 203 -18.18 21.11 6.88
C HIS A 203 -16.89 20.35 6.53
N VAL A 204 -16.94 19.01 6.58
CA VAL A 204 -15.77 18.13 6.35
C VAL A 204 -14.96 18.49 5.09
N PRO A 205 -15.56 18.75 3.90
CA PRO A 205 -14.78 19.15 2.73
C PRO A 205 -13.95 20.43 2.93
N ALA A 206 -14.48 21.42 3.64
CA ALA A 206 -13.79 22.67 3.93
C ALA A 206 -12.71 22.50 5.01
N GLN A 207 -12.92 21.61 5.98
CA GLN A 207 -11.89 21.21 6.95
C GLN A 207 -10.69 20.57 6.22
N ILE A 208 -10.96 19.60 5.35
CA ILE A 208 -9.94 18.97 4.51
C ILE A 208 -9.20 20.04 3.72
N ASP A 209 -9.93 20.99 3.13
CA ASP A 209 -9.29 21.99 2.29
C ASP A 209 -8.30 22.87 3.06
N ARG A 210 -8.72 23.36 4.24
CA ARG A 210 -7.88 24.18 5.13
C ARG A 210 -6.64 23.43 5.61
N ILE A 211 -6.81 22.17 6.03
CA ILE A 211 -5.71 21.35 6.55
C ILE A 211 -4.62 21.20 5.48
N ILE A 212 -5.03 20.78 4.29
CA ILE A 212 -4.10 20.50 3.19
C ILE A 212 -3.50 21.80 2.65
N ASP A 213 -4.27 22.91 2.55
CA ASP A 213 -3.76 24.20 2.08
C ASP A 213 -2.61 24.71 2.96
N ARG A 214 -2.70 24.58 4.28
CA ARG A 214 -1.62 24.94 5.21
C ARG A 214 -0.39 24.05 5.06
N ALA A 215 -0.58 22.73 4.93
CA ALA A 215 0.53 21.80 4.69
C ALA A 215 1.25 22.10 3.35
N CYS A 216 0.49 22.40 2.29
CA CYS A 216 1.01 22.82 1.00
C CYS A 216 1.75 24.17 1.08
N ALA A 217 1.26 25.12 1.89
CA ALA A 217 1.95 26.40 2.10
C ALA A 217 3.32 26.22 2.75
N LEU A 218 3.45 25.36 3.77
CA LEU A 218 4.75 25.01 4.36
C LEU A 218 5.67 24.35 3.32
N ALA A 219 5.15 23.39 2.54
CA ALA A 219 5.91 22.76 1.47
C ALA A 219 6.42 23.77 0.43
N GLY A 220 5.58 24.74 0.04
CA GLY A 220 5.97 25.82 -0.86
C GLY A 220 7.06 26.73 -0.28
N ARG A 221 7.00 27.07 1.01
CA ARG A 221 8.09 27.83 1.66
C ARG A 221 9.39 27.04 1.65
N ILE A 222 9.37 25.76 2.04
CA ILE A 222 10.57 24.92 2.07
C ILE A 222 11.11 24.68 0.66
N HIS A 223 10.24 24.59 -0.35
CA HIS A 223 10.66 24.41 -1.75
C HIS A 223 11.68 25.46 -2.19
N TYR A 224 11.53 26.70 -1.72
CA TYR A 224 12.40 27.82 -2.02
C TYR A 224 13.29 28.25 -0.83
N ASP A 225 13.61 27.32 0.06
CA ASP A 225 14.50 27.54 1.22
C ASP A 225 14.02 28.65 2.18
N GLY A 226 12.72 28.94 2.20
CA GLY A 226 12.13 30.04 2.98
C GLY A 226 12.45 31.44 2.43
N ASN A 227 13.09 31.55 1.27
CA ASN A 227 13.40 32.82 0.63
C ASN A 227 12.20 33.41 -0.10
N TRP A 228 12.27 34.72 -0.36
CA TRP A 228 11.20 35.40 -1.08
C TRP A 228 11.13 34.92 -2.53
N VAL A 229 9.93 34.69 -3.03
CA VAL A 229 9.62 34.36 -4.42
C VAL A 229 8.23 34.91 -4.72
N PRO A 230 7.90 35.28 -5.97
CA PRO A 230 6.57 35.81 -6.25
C PRO A 230 5.46 34.82 -5.88
N SER A 231 4.33 35.34 -5.38
CA SER A 231 3.23 34.53 -4.83
C SER A 231 2.71 33.47 -5.80
N ASP A 232 2.70 33.75 -7.10
CA ASP A 232 2.22 32.84 -8.13
C ASP A 232 3.00 31.51 -8.16
N TYR A 233 4.28 31.52 -7.76
CA TYR A 233 5.14 30.34 -7.67
C TYR A 233 5.00 29.57 -6.34
N GLN A 234 4.26 30.13 -5.38
CA GLN A 234 3.95 29.48 -4.10
C GLN A 234 2.55 28.88 -4.08
N THR A 235 1.77 29.07 -5.15
CA THR A 235 0.43 28.48 -5.27
C THR A 235 0.50 26.96 -5.33
N LYS A 236 -0.47 26.28 -4.72
CA LYS A 236 -0.57 24.82 -4.80
C LYS A 236 -0.76 24.35 -6.24
N GLU A 237 -1.43 25.13 -7.09
CA GLU A 237 -1.64 24.85 -8.50
C GLU A 237 -0.33 24.81 -9.28
N TYR A 238 0.58 25.76 -9.01
CA TYR A 238 1.92 25.75 -9.60
C TYR A 238 2.78 24.62 -9.03
N LEU A 239 2.80 24.49 -7.70
CA LEU A 239 3.66 23.55 -6.99
C LEU A 239 3.23 22.09 -7.15
N TYR A 240 1.97 21.80 -7.51
CA TYR A 240 1.48 20.46 -7.82
C TYR A 240 2.34 19.73 -8.85
N ALA A 241 2.91 20.48 -9.80
CA ALA A 241 3.79 19.95 -10.83
C ALA A 241 5.29 20.10 -10.52
N GLN A 242 5.67 20.68 -9.38
CA GLN A 242 7.06 21.04 -9.07
C GLN A 242 7.58 20.46 -7.75
N ASP A 243 6.70 20.27 -6.77
CA ASP A 243 7.05 19.76 -5.44
C ASP A 243 6.35 18.43 -5.17
N GLU A 244 7.13 17.40 -4.88
CA GLU A 244 6.60 16.04 -4.66
C GLU A 244 5.70 15.97 -3.42
N ARG A 245 5.93 16.82 -2.40
CA ARG A 245 5.12 16.83 -1.18
C ARG A 245 3.75 17.44 -1.46
N VAL A 246 3.70 18.55 -2.19
CA VAL A 246 2.44 19.16 -2.63
C VAL A 246 1.63 18.17 -3.47
N PHE A 247 2.29 17.42 -4.38
CA PHE A 247 1.62 16.39 -5.16
C PHE A 247 0.99 15.28 -4.29
N VAL A 248 1.72 14.79 -3.27
CA VAL A 248 1.19 13.82 -2.30
C VAL A 248 -0.01 14.40 -1.54
N PHE A 249 0.11 15.61 -1.01
CA PHE A 249 -0.93 16.26 -0.23
C PHE A 249 -2.21 16.50 -1.04
N GLU A 250 -2.07 16.94 -2.29
CA GLU A 250 -3.22 17.18 -3.18
C GLU A 250 -3.88 15.88 -3.65
N THR A 251 -3.13 14.82 -3.95
CA THR A 251 -3.76 13.52 -4.27
C THR A 251 -4.45 12.90 -3.04
N TYR A 252 -3.93 13.12 -1.83
CA TYR A 252 -4.61 12.74 -0.59
C TYR A 252 -5.92 13.53 -0.38
N ARG A 253 -5.92 14.85 -0.66
CA ARG A 253 -7.12 15.69 -0.66
C ARG A 253 -8.17 15.16 -1.64
N GLN A 254 -7.75 14.83 -2.86
CA GLN A 254 -8.62 14.27 -3.90
C GLN A 254 -9.24 12.95 -3.44
N TRP A 255 -8.46 12.04 -2.85
CA TRP A 255 -8.96 10.77 -2.31
C TRP A 255 -9.96 10.98 -1.16
N LEU A 256 -9.67 11.86 -0.21
CA LEU A 256 -10.58 12.16 0.89
C LEU A 256 -11.93 12.68 0.40
N LYS A 257 -11.95 13.62 -0.56
CA LYS A 257 -13.17 14.26 -1.05
C LYS A 257 -13.90 13.42 -2.11
N GLY A 258 -13.16 12.80 -3.02
CA GLY A 258 -13.67 12.06 -4.18
C GLY A 258 -13.95 10.58 -3.91
N THR A 259 -13.44 10.02 -2.82
CA THR A 259 -13.63 8.61 -2.47
C THR A 259 -14.17 8.46 -1.05
N PHE A 260 -13.39 8.84 -0.03
CA PHE A 260 -13.68 8.44 1.35
C PHE A 260 -14.88 9.17 1.98
N PHE A 261 -14.99 10.49 1.78
CA PHE A 261 -16.10 11.34 2.27
C PHE A 261 -17.11 11.72 1.18
N ARG A 262 -17.02 11.12 -0.01
CA ARG A 262 -17.98 11.36 -1.09
C ARG A 262 -19.39 10.97 -0.64
N GLN A 263 -20.40 11.70 -1.11
CA GLN A 263 -21.79 11.42 -0.76
C GLN A 263 -22.21 10.05 -1.32
N THR A 264 -23.06 9.34 -0.58
CA THR A 264 -23.53 7.98 -0.92
C THR A 264 -24.07 7.85 -2.35
N GLY A 265 -24.86 8.83 -2.82
CA GLY A 265 -25.45 8.79 -4.16
C GLY A 265 -24.48 9.08 -5.31
N GLU A 266 -23.28 9.56 -5.00
CA GLU A 266 -22.26 9.94 -6.00
C GLU A 266 -21.08 8.97 -6.03
N TYR A 267 -20.92 8.12 -5.02
CA TYR A 267 -19.83 7.18 -4.95
C TYR A 267 -20.05 5.98 -5.88
N ASP A 268 -19.09 5.73 -6.77
CA ASP A 268 -19.09 4.65 -7.77
C ASP A 268 -17.88 3.71 -7.61
N GLY A 269 -17.25 3.73 -6.44
CA GLY A 269 -16.07 2.92 -6.14
C GLY A 269 -16.36 1.44 -5.93
N VAL A 270 -15.39 0.61 -6.29
CA VAL A 270 -15.39 -0.85 -6.19
C VAL A 270 -14.80 -1.31 -4.85
N THR A 271 -14.00 -0.48 -4.16
CA THR A 271 -13.49 -0.85 -2.83
C THR A 271 -14.56 -0.77 -1.74
N TRP A 272 -15.63 -0.01 -2.00
CA TRP A 272 -16.67 0.37 -1.05
C TRP A 272 -16.14 1.07 0.21
N LEU A 273 -14.89 1.54 0.20
CA LEU A 273 -14.26 2.25 1.30
C LEU A 273 -14.71 3.71 1.33
N ASN A 274 -15.95 3.91 1.77
CA ASN A 274 -16.58 5.22 1.90
C ASN A 274 -17.29 5.34 3.25
N ARG A 275 -17.07 6.46 3.94
CA ARG A 275 -17.56 6.73 5.30
C ARG A 275 -19.08 6.81 5.38
N HIS A 276 -19.76 7.34 4.37
CA HIS A 276 -21.21 7.51 4.38
C HIS A 276 -21.89 6.18 4.09
N LEU A 277 -21.42 5.43 3.08
CA LEU A 277 -21.88 4.08 2.79
C LEU A 277 -21.73 3.14 3.99
N PHE A 278 -20.58 3.21 4.69
CA PHE A 278 -20.35 2.45 5.91
C PHE A 278 -21.39 2.79 7.00
N ALA A 279 -21.59 4.06 7.31
CA ALA A 279 -22.51 4.45 8.40
C ALA A 279 -23.99 4.19 8.10
N HIS A 280 -24.38 4.22 6.82
CA HIS A 280 -25.73 3.84 6.41
C HIS A 280 -25.90 2.31 6.25
N GLY A 281 -24.83 1.52 6.44
CA GLY A 281 -24.88 0.07 6.26
C GLY A 281 -25.26 -0.36 4.84
N ALA A 282 -24.97 0.46 3.84
CA ALA A 282 -25.45 0.29 2.47
C ALA A 282 -24.84 -0.91 1.73
N SER A 283 -23.70 -1.43 2.22
CA SER A 283 -23.00 -2.58 1.66
C SER A 283 -22.13 -3.23 2.73
N THR A 284 -21.78 -4.50 2.57
CA THR A 284 -20.78 -5.21 3.39
C THR A 284 -19.42 -5.34 2.68
N GLN A 285 -19.32 -4.89 1.42
CA GLN A 285 -18.11 -5.06 0.61
C GLN A 285 -16.91 -4.25 1.12
N TRP A 286 -17.14 -3.23 1.95
CA TRP A 286 -16.09 -2.48 2.64
C TRP A 286 -15.21 -3.36 3.56
N THR A 287 -15.66 -4.57 3.89
CA THR A 287 -14.92 -5.54 4.71
C THR A 287 -13.75 -6.22 3.98
N ASN A 288 -13.49 -5.87 2.71
CA ASN A 288 -12.34 -6.36 1.94
C ASN A 288 -11.03 -6.14 2.73
N SER A 289 -10.18 -7.18 2.79
CA SER A 289 -8.89 -7.13 3.50
C SER A 289 -7.97 -6.00 3.03
N GLY A 290 -8.04 -5.61 1.75
CA GLY A 290 -7.28 -4.49 1.22
C GLY A 290 -7.67 -3.14 1.84
N ASN A 291 -8.88 -3.00 2.40
CA ASN A 291 -9.30 -1.76 3.03
C ASN A 291 -8.63 -1.54 4.39
N PHE A 292 -8.20 -2.60 5.07
CA PHE A 292 -7.48 -2.47 6.33
C PHE A 292 -6.12 -1.79 6.12
N CYS A 293 -5.30 -2.26 5.17
CA CYS A 293 -4.02 -1.63 4.91
C CYS A 293 -4.18 -0.20 4.37
N ARG A 294 -5.19 0.04 3.52
CA ARG A 294 -5.56 1.39 3.06
C ARG A 294 -5.84 2.32 4.24
N LEU A 295 -6.67 1.92 5.21
CA LEU A 295 -6.97 2.75 6.38
C LEU A 295 -5.73 3.02 7.25
N VAL A 296 -4.91 2.00 7.51
CA VAL A 296 -3.68 2.17 8.30
C VAL A 296 -2.73 3.17 7.64
N VAL A 297 -2.50 3.03 6.33
CA VAL A 297 -1.60 3.94 5.58
C VAL A 297 -2.21 5.33 5.51
N ALA A 298 -3.50 5.47 5.23
CA ALA A 298 -4.18 6.75 5.15
C ALA A 298 -4.12 7.50 6.49
N LEU A 299 -4.38 6.83 7.61
CA LEU A 299 -4.26 7.44 8.94
C LEU A 299 -2.83 7.91 9.22
N ALA A 300 -1.82 7.09 8.93
CA ALA A 300 -0.43 7.50 9.10
C ALA A 300 -0.07 8.71 8.21
N THR A 301 -0.54 8.75 6.96
CA THR A 301 -0.37 9.89 6.05
C THR A 301 -1.06 11.15 6.59
N LEU A 302 -2.26 11.03 7.18
CA LEU A 302 -2.92 12.16 7.83
C LEU A 302 -2.08 12.72 8.99
N GLY A 303 -1.40 11.85 9.75
CA GLY A 303 -0.48 12.29 10.80
C GLY A 303 0.71 13.08 10.25
N VAL A 304 1.26 12.69 9.09
CA VAL A 304 2.28 13.49 8.39
C VAL A 304 1.70 14.84 7.98
N ILE A 305 0.53 14.87 7.34
CA ILE A 305 -0.13 16.10 6.90
C ILE A 305 -0.40 17.04 8.08
N GLU A 306 -0.87 16.52 9.22
CA GLU A 306 -1.04 17.31 10.45
C GLU A 306 0.29 17.94 10.89
N SER A 307 1.37 17.15 10.93
CA SER A 307 2.67 17.67 11.37
C SER A 307 3.23 18.78 10.46
N TRP A 308 2.80 18.81 9.19
CA TRP A 308 3.11 19.87 8.23
C TRP A 308 2.14 21.06 8.31
N HIS A 309 0.86 20.80 8.61
CA HIS A 309 -0.13 21.82 8.91
C HIS A 309 0.25 22.64 10.14
N ASP A 310 0.72 21.97 11.20
CA ASP A 310 1.12 22.58 12.47
C ASP A 310 2.61 23.00 12.52
N GLU A 311 3.38 22.71 11.46
CA GLU A 311 4.83 22.95 11.36
C GLU A 311 5.68 22.26 12.45
N THR A 312 5.11 21.29 13.17
CA THR A 312 5.78 20.56 14.24
C THR A 312 6.80 19.55 13.71
N ASN A 313 6.58 19.03 12.49
CA ASN A 313 7.36 17.96 11.87
C ASN A 313 7.50 16.72 12.78
N SER A 314 6.51 16.46 13.66
CA SER A 314 6.54 15.37 14.63
C SER A 314 6.45 13.98 13.99
N VAL A 315 5.83 13.88 12.80
CA VAL A 315 5.73 12.63 12.03
C VAL A 315 6.65 12.72 10.81
N PRO A 316 7.65 11.82 10.68
CA PRO A 316 8.63 11.91 9.62
C PRO A 316 8.06 11.54 8.24
N MET A 317 8.54 12.24 7.20
CA MET A 317 8.26 11.91 5.79
C MET A 317 8.92 10.59 5.35
N LEU A 318 10.03 10.20 5.99
CA LEU A 318 10.70 8.92 5.75
C LEU A 318 10.17 7.87 6.72
N LEU A 319 9.98 6.64 6.23
CA LEU A 319 9.54 5.53 7.07
C LEU A 319 10.64 5.21 8.09
N PRO A 320 10.35 5.30 9.41
CA PRO A 320 11.35 4.99 10.41
C PRO A 320 11.64 3.47 10.41
N LYS A 321 12.83 3.12 10.88
CA LYS A 321 13.15 1.71 11.13
C LYS A 321 12.27 1.17 12.25
N MET A 322 12.00 -0.13 12.22
CA MET A 322 11.26 -0.81 13.28
C MET A 322 12.01 -0.67 14.61
N ASN A 323 11.35 -0.11 15.63
CA ASN A 323 11.81 0.00 17.02
C ASN A 323 11.17 -1.09 17.90
N ASP A 324 11.43 -1.07 19.20
CA ASP A 324 10.91 -2.09 20.13
C ASP A 324 9.37 -2.14 20.16
N ASP A 325 8.67 -1.01 20.17
CA ASP A 325 7.19 -0.96 20.23
C ASP A 325 6.52 -1.56 19.00
N SER A 326 7.03 -1.21 17.81
CA SER A 326 6.58 -1.78 16.54
C SER A 326 6.97 -3.24 16.38
N THR A 327 8.15 -3.64 16.88
CA THR A 327 8.59 -5.04 16.92
C THR A 327 7.66 -5.88 17.80
N LEU A 328 7.32 -5.37 18.98
CA LEU A 328 6.36 -6.00 19.88
C LEU A 328 4.99 -6.16 19.21
N LEU A 329 4.45 -5.09 18.61
CA LEU A 329 3.15 -5.13 17.94
C LEU A 329 3.15 -6.13 16.77
N TRP A 330 4.22 -6.14 15.97
CA TRP A 330 4.43 -7.09 14.88
C TRP A 330 4.40 -8.54 15.40
N HIS A 331 5.14 -8.84 16.47
CA HIS A 331 5.13 -10.16 17.10
C HIS A 331 3.77 -10.54 17.68
N GLN A 332 3.06 -9.59 18.30
CA GLN A 332 1.72 -9.82 18.82
C GLN A 332 0.76 -10.21 17.68
N ALA A 333 0.78 -9.53 16.53
CA ALA A 333 -0.04 -9.90 15.38
C ALA A 333 0.33 -11.28 14.79
N GLN A 334 1.62 -11.61 14.71
CA GLN A 334 2.03 -12.96 14.32
C GLN A 334 1.48 -14.02 15.29
N ASN A 335 1.47 -13.75 16.59
CA ASN A 335 0.92 -14.65 17.59
C ASN A 335 -0.61 -14.76 17.49
N GLN A 336 -1.32 -13.66 17.23
CA GLN A 336 -2.76 -13.69 16.97
C GLN A 336 -3.10 -14.55 15.75
N ALA A 337 -2.36 -14.39 14.65
CA ALA A 337 -2.55 -15.21 13.45
C ALA A 337 -2.32 -16.71 13.73
N LYS A 338 -1.29 -17.06 14.52
CA LYS A 338 -1.02 -18.45 14.94
C LYS A 338 -2.12 -19.00 15.85
N GLY A 339 -2.55 -18.22 16.85
CA GLY A 339 -3.63 -18.60 17.76
C GLY A 339 -4.93 -18.85 17.00
N GLN A 340 -5.26 -17.95 16.07
CA GLN A 340 -6.45 -18.07 15.25
C GLN A 340 -6.41 -19.32 14.35
N MET A 341 -5.26 -19.63 13.76
CA MET A 341 -5.10 -20.88 13.00
C MET A 341 -5.42 -22.11 13.86
N MET A 342 -4.93 -22.16 15.10
CA MET A 342 -5.21 -23.26 16.02
C MET A 342 -6.70 -23.35 16.38
N LEU A 343 -7.31 -22.21 16.72
CA LEU A 343 -8.75 -22.13 17.03
C LEU A 343 -9.58 -22.67 15.86
N LYS A 344 -9.28 -22.25 14.63
CA LYS A 344 -10.00 -22.71 13.45
C LYS A 344 -9.80 -24.20 13.15
N LEU A 345 -8.62 -24.75 13.44
CA LEU A 345 -8.40 -26.20 13.34
C LEU A 345 -9.21 -26.99 14.38
N LEU A 346 -9.39 -26.44 15.60
CA LEU A 346 -10.22 -27.03 16.65
C LEU A 346 -11.72 -26.93 16.32
N GLU A 347 -12.19 -25.76 15.89
CA GLU A 347 -13.57 -25.56 15.41
C GLU A 347 -13.90 -26.55 14.30
N ARG A 348 -13.03 -26.70 13.29
CA ARG A 348 -13.19 -27.69 12.22
C ARG A 348 -13.36 -29.11 12.75
N LYS A 349 -12.52 -29.53 13.70
CA LYS A 349 -12.63 -30.86 14.32
C LYS A 349 -13.99 -31.03 15.02
N ASN A 350 -14.45 -30.01 15.74
CA ASN A 350 -15.74 -30.04 16.42
C ASN A 350 -16.91 -30.09 15.42
N TYR A 351 -16.88 -29.29 14.36
CA TYR A 351 -17.90 -29.31 13.31
C TYR A 351 -17.99 -30.68 12.64
N HIS A 352 -16.86 -31.29 12.32
CA HIS A 352 -16.83 -32.66 11.77
C HIS A 352 -17.36 -33.70 12.76
N LYS A 353 -16.99 -33.59 14.04
CA LYS A 353 -17.45 -34.53 15.09
C LYS A 353 -18.97 -34.48 15.29
N HIS A 354 -19.57 -33.29 15.18
CA HIS A 354 -20.97 -33.06 15.49
C HIS A 354 -21.87 -32.86 14.26
N GLY A 355 -21.33 -32.97 13.04
CA GLY A 355 -22.10 -32.79 11.80
C GLY A 355 -22.67 -31.37 11.62
N GLN A 356 -22.03 -30.37 12.22
CA GLN A 356 -22.53 -28.99 12.22
C GLN A 356 -22.00 -28.21 11.01
N ILE A 357 -22.86 -27.37 10.43
CA ILE A 357 -22.49 -26.45 9.33
C ILE A 357 -21.80 -25.23 9.93
N VAL A 358 -20.66 -24.84 9.35
CA VAL A 358 -19.96 -23.61 9.74
C VAL A 358 -20.85 -22.41 9.37
N PRO A 359 -21.24 -21.55 10.33
CA PRO A 359 -22.01 -20.36 10.02
C PRO A 359 -21.20 -19.46 9.09
N PRO A 360 -21.81 -18.86 8.05
CA PRO A 360 -21.13 -17.89 7.23
C PRO A 360 -20.80 -16.66 8.08
N MET A 361 -19.51 -16.39 8.27
CA MET A 361 -19.04 -15.16 8.88
C MET A 361 -18.72 -14.15 7.78
N PRO A 362 -18.93 -12.84 7.97
CA PRO A 362 -18.67 -11.83 6.95
C PRO A 362 -17.24 -11.83 6.39
N THR A 363 -16.27 -12.37 7.13
CA THR A 363 -14.84 -12.24 6.83
C THR A 363 -14.01 -13.52 6.93
N ASP A 364 -14.64 -14.67 7.19
CA ASP A 364 -13.98 -15.98 7.24
C ASP A 364 -14.85 -17.03 6.53
N ASP A 365 -14.55 -17.26 5.25
CA ASP A 365 -15.13 -18.34 4.44
C ASP A 365 -14.31 -19.66 4.53
N GLY A 366 -13.34 -19.68 5.45
CA GLY A 366 -12.38 -20.77 5.65
C GLY A 366 -11.29 -20.89 4.58
N VAL A 367 -11.31 -20.10 3.50
CA VAL A 367 -10.37 -20.26 2.37
C VAL A 367 -8.94 -20.04 2.80
N THR A 368 -8.62 -18.98 3.55
CA THR A 368 -7.24 -18.71 3.99
C THR A 368 -6.67 -19.86 4.82
N LEU A 369 -7.46 -20.39 5.78
CA LEU A 369 -7.06 -21.55 6.57
C LEU A 369 -6.88 -22.79 5.71
N ARG A 370 -7.81 -23.05 4.79
CA ARG A 370 -7.72 -24.16 3.84
C ARG A 370 -6.45 -24.07 3.00
N LYS A 371 -6.10 -22.89 2.46
CA LYS A 371 -4.87 -22.68 1.68
C LYS A 371 -3.63 -22.98 2.51
N ALA A 372 -3.54 -22.41 3.72
CA ALA A 372 -2.41 -22.62 4.60
C ALA A 372 -2.26 -24.10 4.99
N HIS A 373 -3.36 -24.76 5.33
CA HIS A 373 -3.36 -26.18 5.66
C HIS A 373 -2.98 -27.05 4.47
N LEU A 374 -3.59 -26.82 3.30
CA LEU A 374 -3.32 -27.56 2.08
C LEU A 374 -1.86 -27.43 1.66
N ALA A 375 -1.30 -26.21 1.67
CA ALA A 375 0.11 -25.98 1.36
C ALA A 375 1.05 -26.66 2.36
N GLN A 376 0.75 -26.58 3.67
CA GLN A 376 1.57 -27.21 4.70
C GLN A 376 1.57 -28.75 4.58
N GLN A 377 0.38 -29.35 4.41
CA GLN A 377 0.25 -30.80 4.25
C GLN A 377 0.84 -31.27 2.92
N CYS A 378 0.69 -30.51 1.84
CA CYS A 378 1.34 -30.80 0.56
C CYS A 378 2.86 -30.90 0.71
N VAL A 379 3.49 -29.94 1.41
CA VAL A 379 4.94 -29.99 1.64
C VAL A 379 5.34 -31.22 2.45
N ASN A 380 4.60 -31.53 3.53
CA ASN A 380 4.97 -32.59 4.46
C ASN A 380 4.69 -33.99 3.91
N ASP A 381 3.51 -34.20 3.35
CA ASP A 381 2.96 -35.53 3.07
C ASP A 381 2.99 -35.88 1.57
N LEU A 382 3.29 -34.93 0.68
CA LEU A 382 3.39 -35.18 -0.76
C LEU A 382 4.78 -34.83 -1.31
N VAL A 383 5.24 -33.58 -1.15
CA VAL A 383 6.49 -33.10 -1.76
C VAL A 383 7.71 -33.78 -1.17
N ARG A 384 7.80 -33.90 0.17
CA ARG A 384 8.92 -34.58 0.82
C ARG A 384 9.01 -36.06 0.42
N PRO A 385 7.92 -36.86 0.47
CA PRO A 385 7.93 -38.22 -0.06
C PRO A 385 8.35 -38.32 -1.52
N LEU A 386 7.85 -37.45 -2.41
CA LEU A 386 8.25 -37.43 -3.83
C LEU A 386 9.74 -37.14 -4.01
N ARG A 387 10.29 -36.15 -3.29
CA ARG A 387 11.72 -35.85 -3.32
C ARG A 387 12.57 -37.01 -2.78
N ASN A 388 12.12 -37.66 -1.70
CA ASN A 388 12.78 -38.85 -1.16
C ASN A 388 12.75 -40.03 -2.15
N ALA A 389 11.73 -40.09 -3.01
CA ALA A 389 11.61 -41.07 -4.09
C ALA A 389 12.40 -40.69 -5.38
N GLY A 390 13.15 -39.57 -5.36
CA GLY A 390 14.07 -39.16 -6.44
C GLY A 390 13.53 -38.10 -7.41
N TRP A 391 12.34 -37.55 -7.17
CA TRP A 391 11.72 -36.58 -8.09
C TRP A 391 12.14 -35.13 -7.82
N SER A 392 12.29 -34.34 -8.88
CA SER A 392 12.31 -32.87 -8.79
C SER A 392 10.88 -32.35 -8.79
N VAL A 393 10.49 -31.52 -7.82
CA VAL A 393 9.06 -31.21 -7.57
C VAL A 393 8.79 -29.71 -7.63
N GLU A 394 7.87 -29.32 -8.50
CA GLU A 394 7.23 -28.01 -8.59
C GLU A 394 5.80 -28.07 -8.04
N VAL A 395 5.39 -27.02 -7.34
CA VAL A 395 4.11 -26.97 -6.63
C VAL A 395 3.36 -25.73 -7.08
N ALA A 396 2.12 -25.90 -7.52
CA ALA A 396 1.23 -24.79 -7.83
C ALA A 396 0.55 -24.26 -6.57
N GLU A 397 0.09 -23.01 -6.64
CA GLU A 397 -0.72 -22.41 -5.59
C GLU A 397 -2.06 -23.15 -5.41
N PRO A 398 -2.62 -23.20 -4.19
CA PRO A 398 -4.00 -23.63 -3.99
C PRO A 398 -4.98 -22.83 -4.85
N ASP A 399 -6.00 -23.50 -5.37
CA ASP A 399 -7.04 -22.86 -6.17
C ASP A 399 -7.77 -21.75 -5.38
N ALA A 400 -8.55 -20.91 -6.09
CA ALA A 400 -9.22 -19.76 -5.49
C ALA A 400 -10.05 -20.10 -4.24
N ARG A 401 -10.69 -21.29 -4.21
CA ARG A 401 -11.52 -21.76 -3.09
C ARG A 401 -10.78 -22.69 -2.12
N ALA A 402 -9.51 -22.98 -2.40
CA ALA A 402 -8.66 -23.86 -1.60
C ALA A 402 -9.23 -25.28 -1.42
N LEU A 403 -9.89 -25.76 -2.47
CA LEU A 403 -10.38 -27.13 -2.62
C LEU A 403 -9.27 -28.07 -3.09
N TYR A 404 -8.31 -27.58 -3.89
CA TYR A 404 -7.18 -28.39 -4.36
C TYR A 404 -5.93 -27.56 -4.67
N MET A 405 -4.81 -28.25 -4.86
CA MET A 405 -3.58 -27.74 -5.46
C MET A 405 -2.94 -28.83 -6.32
N THR A 406 -2.09 -28.45 -7.26
CA THR A 406 -1.40 -29.41 -8.14
C THR A 406 0.10 -29.42 -7.89
N VAL A 407 0.69 -30.60 -8.06
CA VAL A 407 2.12 -30.85 -7.91
C VAL A 407 2.60 -31.52 -9.18
N GLU A 408 3.65 -30.97 -9.79
CA GLU A 408 4.32 -31.54 -10.95
C GLU A 408 5.71 -32.02 -10.54
N ALA A 409 5.93 -33.33 -10.64
CA ALA A 409 7.18 -33.99 -10.34
C ALA A 409 7.84 -34.45 -11.65
N LYS A 410 9.13 -34.14 -11.83
CA LYS A 410 9.91 -34.46 -13.04
C LYS A 410 11.17 -35.24 -12.69
N CYS A 411 11.48 -36.23 -13.52
CA CYS A 411 12.76 -36.93 -13.51
C CYS A 411 13.10 -37.34 -14.95
N ALA A 412 14.20 -36.81 -15.50
CA ALA A 412 14.56 -36.97 -16.92
C ALA A 412 13.35 -36.63 -17.83
N ASP A 413 12.89 -37.60 -18.65
CA ASP A 413 11.76 -37.44 -19.56
C ASP A 413 10.41 -37.85 -18.93
N GLU A 414 10.40 -38.29 -17.67
CA GLU A 414 9.17 -38.65 -16.96
C GLU A 414 8.58 -37.46 -16.21
N THR A 415 7.27 -37.30 -16.33
CA THR A 415 6.49 -36.30 -15.58
C THR A 415 5.34 -36.98 -14.85
N LEU A 416 5.24 -36.71 -13.55
CA LEU A 416 4.16 -37.18 -12.67
C LEU A 416 3.41 -35.96 -12.12
N ARG A 417 2.14 -35.83 -12.50
CA ARG A 417 1.22 -34.80 -12.00
C ARG A 417 0.32 -35.37 -10.94
N VAL A 418 0.28 -34.74 -9.78
CA VAL A 418 -0.56 -35.14 -8.66
C VAL A 418 -1.44 -33.97 -8.26
N ALA A 419 -2.76 -34.19 -8.19
CA ALA A 419 -3.68 -33.23 -7.58
C ALA A 419 -3.87 -33.59 -6.11
N LEU A 420 -3.77 -32.61 -5.21
CA LEU A 420 -4.04 -32.76 -3.78
C LEU A 420 -5.29 -31.97 -3.41
N LEU A 421 -6.35 -32.69 -3.06
CA LEU A 421 -7.62 -32.16 -2.59
C LEU A 421 -7.60 -31.90 -1.09
N TYR A 422 -8.32 -30.88 -0.66
CA TYR A 422 -8.52 -30.55 0.75
C TYR A 422 -9.38 -31.60 1.49
N SER A 423 -10.28 -32.31 0.80
CA SER A 423 -11.15 -33.32 1.40
C SER A 423 -11.62 -34.36 0.37
N CYS A 424 -11.89 -35.59 0.84
CA CYS A 424 -12.48 -36.67 0.05
C CYS A 424 -13.91 -36.33 -0.44
N ALA A 425 -14.68 -35.60 0.37
CA ALA A 425 -16.07 -35.22 0.11
C ALA A 425 -16.16 -34.00 -0.84
N THR A 426 -15.56 -34.15 -2.01
CA THR A 426 -15.54 -33.15 -3.07
C THR A 426 -16.47 -33.59 -4.20
N ASP A 427 -17.09 -32.63 -4.90
CA ASP A 427 -17.98 -32.91 -6.03
C ASP A 427 -17.26 -33.74 -7.11
N ASN A 428 -17.93 -34.78 -7.62
CA ASN A 428 -17.43 -35.66 -8.67
C ASN A 428 -17.01 -34.89 -9.94
N LYS A 429 -17.66 -33.76 -10.24
CA LYS A 429 -17.27 -32.89 -11.35
C LYS A 429 -15.81 -32.46 -11.26
N LEU A 430 -15.36 -32.05 -10.07
CA LEU A 430 -13.98 -31.63 -9.86
C LEU A 430 -13.01 -32.82 -9.96
N TYR A 431 -13.39 -34.01 -9.47
CA TYR A 431 -12.60 -35.22 -9.70
C TYR A 431 -12.40 -35.52 -11.19
N ARG A 432 -13.45 -35.37 -12.02
CA ARG A 432 -13.36 -35.57 -13.48
C ARG A 432 -12.45 -34.54 -14.15
N GLU A 433 -12.55 -33.29 -13.75
CA GLU A 433 -11.67 -32.20 -14.25
C GLU A 433 -10.20 -32.49 -13.92
N LEU A 434 -9.90 -32.86 -12.67
CA LEU A 434 -8.53 -33.16 -12.25
C LEU A 434 -7.98 -34.42 -12.94
N ALA A 435 -8.81 -35.45 -13.14
CA ALA A 435 -8.41 -36.69 -13.80
C ALA A 435 -7.97 -36.52 -15.26
N GLN A 436 -8.32 -35.40 -15.92
CA GLN A 436 -7.87 -35.11 -17.29
C GLN A 436 -6.37 -34.77 -17.36
N SER A 437 -5.77 -34.29 -16.27
CA SER A 437 -4.41 -33.76 -16.26
C SER A 437 -3.50 -34.35 -15.19
N ALA A 438 -4.06 -34.96 -14.14
CA ALA A 438 -3.33 -35.60 -13.06
C ALA A 438 -3.21 -37.12 -13.25
N ASN A 439 -2.05 -37.68 -12.92
CA ASN A 439 -1.81 -39.12 -12.87
C ASN A 439 -2.36 -39.75 -11.58
N ALA A 440 -2.49 -38.95 -10.51
CA ALA A 440 -3.11 -39.35 -9.25
C ALA A 440 -3.84 -38.18 -8.61
N ILE A 441 -4.95 -38.46 -7.94
CA ILE A 441 -5.73 -37.50 -7.16
C ILE A 441 -5.71 -37.95 -5.70
N LEU A 442 -5.02 -37.19 -4.86
CA LEU A 442 -4.90 -37.47 -3.43
C LEU A 442 -5.76 -36.50 -2.64
N TYR A 443 -6.12 -36.84 -1.41
CA TYR A 443 -6.84 -35.93 -0.52
C TYR A 443 -6.32 -35.95 0.92
N LEU A 444 -6.60 -34.89 1.67
CA LEU A 444 -6.36 -34.82 3.11
C LEU A 444 -7.47 -35.55 3.90
N GLY A 445 -7.09 -36.23 4.97
CA GLY A 445 -8.02 -36.91 5.88
C GLY A 445 -8.33 -38.35 5.51
N ALA A 446 -9.29 -38.96 6.23
CA ALA A 446 -9.66 -40.36 6.07
C ALA A 446 -10.60 -40.56 4.86
N PRO A 447 -10.58 -41.75 4.22
CA PRO A 447 -11.54 -42.11 3.18
C PRO A 447 -12.95 -42.13 3.74
N TYR A 448 -13.81 -41.22 3.27
CA TYR A 448 -15.23 -41.18 3.63
C TYR A 448 -16.08 -41.27 2.37
N ASN A 449 -16.81 -42.39 2.20
CA ASN A 449 -17.62 -42.69 1.01
C ASN A 449 -16.91 -42.40 -0.32
N GLN A 450 -15.60 -42.65 -0.40
CA GLN A 450 -14.76 -42.28 -1.55
C GLN A 450 -15.36 -42.79 -2.88
N SER A 451 -15.87 -44.01 -2.92
CA SER A 451 -16.48 -44.61 -4.11
C SER A 451 -17.68 -43.83 -4.64
N ALA A 452 -18.45 -43.16 -3.76
CA ALA A 452 -19.58 -42.33 -4.16
C ALA A 452 -19.14 -40.99 -4.77
N TYR A 453 -18.07 -40.39 -4.25
CA TYR A 453 -17.56 -39.10 -4.73
C TYR A 453 -16.64 -39.21 -5.95
N ALA A 454 -15.87 -40.29 -6.04
CA ALA A 454 -14.88 -40.53 -7.11
C ALA A 454 -15.36 -41.57 -8.15
N TYR A 455 -16.67 -41.78 -8.29
CA TYR A 455 -17.22 -42.70 -9.28
C TYR A 455 -16.82 -42.29 -10.72
N GLY A 456 -16.42 -43.27 -11.53
CA GLY A 456 -16.05 -43.07 -12.94
C GLY A 456 -14.66 -42.46 -13.17
N ILE A 457 -13.79 -42.45 -12.16
CA ILE A 457 -12.42 -41.94 -12.26
C ILE A 457 -11.43 -43.09 -12.46
N ASN A 458 -10.62 -43.00 -13.51
CA ASN A 458 -9.69 -44.06 -13.93
C ASN A 458 -8.26 -43.88 -13.39
N VAL A 459 -7.96 -42.73 -12.79
CA VAL A 459 -6.68 -42.44 -12.14
C VAL A 459 -6.74 -42.80 -10.66
N HIS A 460 -5.58 -42.99 -10.01
CA HIS A 460 -5.55 -43.35 -8.59
C HIS A 460 -6.24 -42.27 -7.74
N VAL A 461 -7.12 -42.68 -6.83
CA VAL A 461 -7.77 -41.82 -5.83
C VAL A 461 -7.56 -42.38 -4.43
N GLY A 462 -7.03 -41.58 -3.51
CA GLY A 462 -6.79 -42.03 -2.13
C GLY A 462 -6.28 -40.97 -1.16
N PRO A 463 -6.20 -41.27 0.15
CA PRO A 463 -5.67 -40.34 1.12
C PRO A 463 -4.15 -40.18 0.93
N VAL A 464 -3.65 -38.94 0.99
CA VAL A 464 -2.22 -38.63 0.75
C VAL A 464 -1.30 -39.37 1.73
N THR A 465 -1.75 -39.58 2.96
CA THR A 465 -0.97 -40.25 4.02
C THR A 465 -0.81 -41.75 3.81
N ALA A 466 -1.65 -42.37 2.97
CA ALA A 466 -1.55 -43.80 2.63
C ALA A 466 -0.98 -44.02 1.22
N TRP A 467 -0.61 -42.96 0.50
CA TRP A 467 -0.07 -43.06 -0.84
C TRP A 467 1.45 -43.13 -0.82
N GLN A 468 2.02 -44.09 -1.56
CA GLN A 468 3.46 -44.20 -1.75
C GLN A 468 3.82 -43.72 -3.15
N PRO A 469 4.68 -42.70 -3.30
CA PRO A 469 5.08 -42.24 -4.61
C PRO A 469 5.90 -43.32 -5.34
N PRO A 470 5.72 -43.48 -6.67
CA PRO A 470 6.59 -44.35 -7.45
C PRO A 470 8.04 -43.86 -7.37
N ARG A 471 9.01 -44.78 -7.41
CA ARG A 471 10.42 -44.40 -7.47
C ARG A 471 10.72 -43.80 -8.84
N ALA A 472 11.44 -42.67 -8.86
CA ALA A 472 11.94 -42.11 -10.09
C ALA A 472 12.90 -43.11 -10.76
N SER A 473 12.75 -43.32 -12.07
CA SER A 473 13.62 -44.21 -12.84
C SER A 473 15.07 -43.73 -12.74
N ALA A 474 15.95 -44.62 -12.30
CA ALA A 474 17.30 -44.28 -11.85
C ALA A 474 18.21 -43.87 -13.04
N GLY A 475 18.27 -42.58 -13.34
CA GLY A 475 19.37 -41.93 -14.03
C GLY A 475 20.23 -41.18 -13.02
N GLN A 476 21.55 -41.41 -13.03
CA GLN A 476 22.56 -40.82 -12.14
C GLN A 476 22.19 -39.43 -11.58
N VAL A 477 22.12 -39.33 -10.25
CA VAL A 477 21.92 -38.08 -9.51
C VAL A 477 23.07 -37.12 -9.83
N LYS A 478 22.88 -36.23 -10.81
CA LYS A 478 23.60 -34.95 -10.84
C LYS A 478 22.92 -34.05 -9.82
N ARG A 479 23.64 -33.75 -8.72
CA ARG A 479 23.27 -32.69 -7.79
C ARG A 479 22.95 -31.41 -8.59
N PRO A 480 21.76 -30.80 -8.45
CA PRO A 480 21.52 -29.54 -9.11
C PRO A 480 22.26 -28.43 -8.36
N LEU A 481 23.03 -27.66 -9.13
CA LEU A 481 23.54 -26.35 -8.76
C LEU A 481 22.37 -25.40 -8.43
N ALA A 482 22.60 -24.58 -7.42
CA ALA A 482 21.67 -23.56 -6.95
C ALA A 482 21.27 -22.60 -8.07
N GLY A 483 19.97 -22.34 -8.18
CA GLY A 483 19.46 -21.26 -9.04
C GLY A 483 18.13 -21.59 -9.71
N LEU A 484 17.02 -21.62 -8.95
CA LEU A 484 15.68 -21.29 -9.46
C LEU A 484 14.68 -21.14 -8.29
N GLU A 485 14.94 -20.20 -7.39
CA GLU A 485 14.14 -20.05 -6.15
C GLU A 485 13.16 -18.85 -6.16
N ASP A 486 13.10 -18.01 -7.18
CA ASP A 486 12.52 -16.66 -7.01
C ASP A 486 11.00 -16.52 -7.14
N ARG A 487 10.26 -17.48 -7.72
CA ARG A 487 8.78 -17.38 -7.80
C ARG A 487 8.06 -18.04 -6.63
N PHE A 488 8.64 -19.10 -6.06
CA PHE A 488 8.09 -19.79 -4.90
C PHE A 488 8.52 -19.13 -3.59
N ARG A 489 9.67 -18.41 -3.58
CA ARG A 489 10.12 -17.65 -2.41
C ARG A 489 9.17 -16.53 -2.00
N SER A 490 8.34 -15.96 -2.87
CA SER A 490 7.46 -14.85 -2.47
C SER A 490 6.22 -15.34 -1.70
N PHE A 491 5.56 -16.39 -2.18
CA PHE A 491 4.44 -17.02 -1.47
C PHE A 491 4.92 -17.84 -0.26
N LEU A 492 6.04 -18.56 -0.40
CA LEU A 492 6.70 -19.16 0.76
C LEU A 492 7.30 -18.13 1.71
N ALA A 493 7.73 -16.94 1.32
CA ALA A 493 8.23 -15.94 2.28
C ALA A 493 7.08 -15.36 3.10
N TRP A 494 5.89 -15.19 2.51
CA TRP A 494 4.70 -14.82 3.26
C TRP A 494 4.25 -15.96 4.20
N THR A 495 4.14 -17.20 3.71
CA THR A 495 3.76 -18.34 4.56
C THR A 495 4.87 -18.81 5.51
N ARG A 496 6.16 -18.67 5.20
CA ARG A 496 7.32 -18.90 6.08
C ARG A 496 7.56 -17.74 7.05
N SER A 497 7.21 -16.50 6.73
CA SER A 497 7.13 -15.43 7.74
C SER A 497 6.06 -15.75 8.79
N VAL A 498 5.00 -16.48 8.40
CA VAL A 498 3.98 -17.00 9.30
C VAL A 498 4.39 -18.33 9.98
N ILE A 499 5.21 -19.18 9.34
CA ILE A 499 5.51 -20.56 9.78
C ILE A 499 6.95 -20.80 10.31
N THR A 500 8.00 -20.14 9.81
CA THR A 500 9.42 -20.42 10.15
C THR A 500 10.12 -19.34 10.99
N GLY A 501 9.41 -18.71 11.93
CA GLY A 501 10.04 -18.14 13.14
C GLY A 501 10.48 -19.20 14.16
N PHE A 502 10.39 -20.49 13.80
CA PHE A 502 10.66 -21.65 14.65
C PHE A 502 11.99 -22.32 14.29
N ARG A 503 13.10 -21.76 14.79
CA ARG A 503 14.37 -22.43 15.22
C ARG A 503 15.55 -21.45 15.21
N ARG A 504 15.66 -20.63 16.27
CA ARG A 504 16.93 -20.22 16.90
C ARG A 504 16.66 -19.43 18.17
N VAL A 505 16.19 -20.10 19.22
CA VAL A 505 16.45 -19.73 20.63
C VAL A 505 16.49 -21.03 21.43
N SER A 506 17.68 -21.60 21.53
CA SER A 506 18.10 -22.56 22.57
C SER A 506 19.60 -22.79 22.38
N ARG A 507 20.36 -21.74 22.69
CA ARG A 507 21.64 -21.74 23.40
C ARG A 507 22.03 -20.30 23.66
#